data_AF-A0AAW2NLI1-F1
#
_entry.id   AF-A0AAW2NLI1-F1
#
_cell.length_a   1.000
_cell.length_b   1.000
_cell.length_c   1.000
_cell.angle_alpha   90.00
_cell.angle_beta   90.00
_cell.angle_gamma   90.00
#
_symmetry.space_group_name_H-M   'P 1'
#
loop_
_entity.id
_entity.type
_entity.pdbx_description
1 polymer ?
#
loop_
_entity_poly.entity_id
_entity_poly.type
_entity_poly.pdbx_seq_one_letter_code
_entity_poly.pdbx_strand_id
1 'polypeptide(L)'
;MSSRSIFVLVTFVVYKVVGWGPVDPTKGFISQHLNQSNLVIQRHAKKIHSRMGFTNCGFSRQINLTLPPLKPILVRRFVFGSNKSFYNQITLIRLHALMYLRTYIFTVIRGNDYSSGVWQFEAYGYVPDGTSGVCIMQVFGSSPPQATTLMLRVYNGTLSYYRAPVVVPKIYGRWFKLNVVHDVEGRRVEVYIDGVLKYEAASRGRGEAEGTSHYFKCGVYAQNDASYYMESRWKKIRVLKKCQ
;
A
#
# COMPACT_ATOMS: atom_id res chain seq x y z
N MET A 1 -45.17 -31.55 9.01
CA MET A 1 -44.47 -30.24 9.03
C MET A 1 -43.08 -30.47 9.63
N SER A 2 -42.04 -30.38 8.79
CA SER A 2 -40.65 -30.69 9.13
C SER A 2 -39.94 -29.40 9.59
N SER A 3 -39.50 -29.37 10.85
CA SER A 3 -38.70 -28.27 11.39
C SER A 3 -37.22 -28.56 11.11
N ARG A 4 -36.61 -27.79 10.22
CA ARG A 4 -35.16 -27.83 9.96
C ARG A 4 -34.46 -26.89 10.93
N SER A 5 -33.79 -27.45 11.93
CA SER A 5 -32.88 -26.72 12.80
C SER A 5 -31.68 -26.20 11.99
N ILE A 6 -31.55 -24.88 11.88
CA ILE A 6 -30.41 -24.19 11.29
C ILE A 6 -29.27 -24.21 12.31
N PHE A 7 -28.24 -25.00 12.05
CA PHE A 7 -26.97 -24.91 12.78
C PHE A 7 -26.26 -23.62 12.34
N VAL A 8 -26.28 -22.59 13.18
CA VAL A 8 -25.44 -21.40 13.02
C VAL A 8 -24.03 -21.77 13.47
N LEU A 9 -23.14 -21.99 12.51
CA LEU A 9 -21.72 -22.19 12.76
C LEU A 9 -21.09 -20.84 13.17
N VAL A 10 -21.04 -20.58 14.48
CA VAL A 10 -20.32 -19.42 15.03
C VAL A 10 -18.83 -19.72 14.94
N THR A 11 -18.15 -19.13 13.95
CA THR A 11 -16.69 -19.16 13.87
C THR A 11 -16.09 -18.28 14.96
N PHE A 12 -15.57 -18.92 16.01
CA PHE A 12 -14.75 -18.26 17.01
C PHE A 12 -13.43 -17.80 16.38
N VAL A 13 -13.30 -16.50 16.13
CA VAL A 13 -12.01 -15.87 15.85
C VAL A 13 -11.25 -15.82 17.18
N VAL A 14 -10.34 -16.76 17.37
CA VAL A 14 -9.43 -16.76 18.52
C VAL A 14 -8.45 -15.59 18.35
N TYR A 15 -8.66 -14.51 19.08
CA TYR A 15 -7.61 -13.51 19.28
C TYR A 15 -6.55 -14.15 20.17
N LYS A 16 -5.43 -14.60 19.59
CA LYS A 16 -4.25 -14.87 20.40
C LYS A 16 -3.79 -13.54 20.99
N VAL A 17 -3.79 -13.47 22.32
CA VAL A 17 -3.18 -12.39 23.08
C VAL A 17 -1.67 -12.51 22.91
N VAL A 18 -1.14 -11.91 21.84
CA VAL A 18 0.30 -11.75 21.64
C VAL A 18 0.75 -10.60 22.54
N GLY A 19 1.86 -10.80 23.26
CA GLY A 19 2.34 -9.90 24.32
C GLY A 19 2.33 -8.42 23.95
N TRP A 20 1.88 -7.59 24.90
CA TRP A 20 1.74 -6.14 24.77
C TRP A 20 3.08 -5.41 24.88
N GLY A 21 3.93 -5.55 23.86
CA GLY A 21 5.17 -4.80 23.76
C GLY A 21 5.64 -4.67 22.31
N PRO A 22 6.38 -3.60 21.97
CA PRO A 22 7.10 -3.56 20.70
C PRO A 22 8.04 -4.78 20.62
N VAL A 23 7.86 -5.62 19.62
CA VAL A 23 8.78 -6.71 19.29
C VAL A 23 9.58 -6.25 18.07
N ASP A 24 10.84 -6.64 17.97
CA ASP A 24 11.58 -6.44 16.72
C ASP A 24 11.09 -7.44 15.66
N PRO A 25 10.32 -7.00 14.63
CA PRO A 25 9.79 -7.90 13.61
C PRO A 25 10.89 -8.37 12.64
N THR A 26 12.12 -7.87 12.77
CA THR A 26 13.25 -8.21 11.88
C THR A 26 14.10 -9.37 12.39
N LYS A 27 13.78 -9.94 13.56
CA LYS A 27 14.54 -11.07 14.12
C LYS A 27 14.57 -12.26 13.15
N GLY A 28 15.78 -12.69 12.80
CA GLY A 28 16.02 -13.80 11.86
C GLY A 28 15.94 -13.40 10.38
N PHE A 29 15.79 -12.12 10.07
CA PHE A 29 15.82 -11.62 8.69
C PHE A 29 17.20 -11.06 8.30
N ILE A 30 17.65 -11.39 7.09
CA ILE A 30 18.81 -10.77 6.44
C ILE A 30 18.33 -9.69 5.48
N SER A 31 18.91 -8.49 5.62
CA SER A 31 18.66 -7.38 4.69
C SER A 31 19.16 -7.75 3.30
N GLN A 32 18.28 -7.66 2.31
CA GLN A 32 18.67 -7.76 0.92
C GLN A 32 19.31 -6.45 0.47
N HIS A 33 20.31 -6.56 -0.41
CA HIS A 33 20.99 -5.38 -0.93
C HIS A 33 20.04 -4.60 -1.86
N LEU A 34 19.82 -3.33 -1.54
CA LEU A 34 19.06 -2.40 -2.36
C LEU A 34 19.93 -1.19 -2.69
N ASN A 35 19.94 -0.81 -3.96
CA ASN A 35 20.50 0.43 -4.44
C ASN A 35 19.45 1.20 -5.27
N GLN A 36 19.84 2.34 -5.86
CA GLN A 36 18.92 3.20 -6.59
C GLN A 36 18.26 2.52 -7.81
N SER A 37 18.93 1.56 -8.46
CA SER A 37 18.37 0.85 -9.61
C SER A 37 17.22 -0.09 -9.21
N ASN A 38 17.15 -0.50 -7.94
CA ASN A 38 16.05 -1.31 -7.42
C ASN A 38 14.75 -0.51 -7.26
N LEU A 39 14.82 0.83 -7.12
CA LEU A 39 13.66 1.68 -6.81
C LEU A 39 13.07 2.29 -8.09
N VAL A 40 12.19 1.54 -8.75
CA VAL A 40 11.61 1.94 -10.05
C VAL A 40 10.26 2.62 -9.86
N ILE A 41 10.13 3.85 -10.36
CA ILE A 41 8.85 4.57 -10.30
C ILE A 41 7.96 4.10 -11.46
N GLN A 42 6.85 3.42 -11.14
CA GLN A 42 5.80 3.05 -12.07
C GLN A 42 4.68 4.10 -12.00
N ARG A 43 4.21 4.56 -13.17
CA ARG A 43 3.15 5.56 -13.29
C ARG A 43 2.11 5.13 -14.31
N HIS A 44 0.84 5.41 -14.03
CA HIS A 44 -0.23 5.35 -15.01
C HIS A 44 -1.27 6.40 -14.66
N ALA A 45 -1.74 7.14 -15.65
CA ALA A 45 -2.91 8.00 -15.55
C ALA A 45 -3.79 7.70 -16.76
N LYS A 46 -5.00 7.19 -16.54
CA LYS A 46 -5.94 6.99 -17.64
C LYS A 46 -6.61 8.33 -17.93
N LYS A 47 -6.36 8.92 -19.11
CA LYS A 47 -7.06 10.12 -19.57
C LYS A 47 -8.53 9.75 -19.74
N ILE A 48 -9.45 10.49 -19.12
CA ILE A 48 -10.88 10.32 -19.38
C ILE A 48 -11.39 11.50 -20.17
N HIS A 49 -11.99 11.22 -21.33
CA HIS A 49 -13.06 12.05 -21.89
C HIS A 49 -14.33 11.70 -21.11
N SER A 50 -14.69 12.48 -20.09
CA SER A 50 -15.94 12.24 -19.35
C SER A 50 -17.00 13.15 -19.94
N ARG A 51 -17.76 12.61 -20.89
CA ARG A 51 -19.11 13.08 -21.18
C ARG A 51 -19.96 12.69 -19.96
N MET A 52 -20.00 13.54 -18.93
CA MET A 52 -20.92 13.37 -17.82
C MET A 52 -22.33 13.71 -18.33
N GLY A 53 -23.10 12.68 -18.69
CA GLY A 53 -24.53 12.81 -18.93
C GLY A 53 -25.25 12.97 -17.58
N PHE A 54 -25.79 14.15 -17.33
CA PHE A 54 -26.78 14.36 -16.28
C PHE A 54 -28.16 14.05 -16.88
N THR A 55 -28.90 13.11 -16.29
CA THR A 55 -30.30 12.87 -16.64
C THR A 55 -31.20 13.88 -15.92
N ASN A 56 -31.82 14.74 -16.72
CA ASN A 56 -33.01 15.58 -16.55
C ASN A 56 -33.54 15.84 -15.12
N CYS A 57 -33.34 17.07 -14.64
CA CYS A 57 -34.43 17.93 -14.17
C CYS A 57 -34.22 19.32 -14.79
N GLY A 58 -35.25 19.85 -15.45
CA GLY A 58 -35.14 20.85 -16.51
C GLY A 58 -34.62 22.22 -16.07
N PHE A 59 -33.41 22.57 -16.53
CA PHE A 59 -33.06 23.91 -17.02
C PHE A 59 -31.69 23.81 -17.71
N SER A 60 -31.66 23.86 -19.05
CA SER A 60 -30.41 23.86 -19.81
C SER A 60 -29.81 25.27 -19.78
N ARG A 61 -28.77 25.48 -18.97
CA ARG A 61 -27.80 26.56 -19.18
C ARG A 61 -26.44 25.91 -19.39
N GLN A 62 -25.95 25.98 -20.62
CA GLN A 62 -24.63 25.49 -21.00
C GLN A 62 -23.57 26.41 -20.39
N ILE A 63 -23.02 26.05 -19.23
CA ILE A 63 -21.87 26.74 -18.66
C ILE A 63 -20.63 26.13 -19.31
N ASN A 64 -20.04 26.85 -20.27
CA ASN A 64 -18.73 26.52 -20.81
C ASN A 64 -17.67 26.80 -19.73
N LEU A 65 -17.30 25.80 -18.94
CA LEU A 65 -16.10 25.86 -18.11
C LEU A 65 -14.88 25.54 -18.98
N THR A 66 -14.22 26.57 -19.49
CA THR A 66 -12.85 26.46 -20.01
C THR A 66 -11.93 26.10 -18.85
N LEU A 67 -11.63 24.81 -18.70
CA LEU A 67 -10.59 24.36 -17.78
C LEU A 67 -9.23 24.88 -18.30
N PRO A 68 -8.39 25.51 -17.45
CA PRO A 68 -7.08 25.97 -17.86
C PRO A 68 -6.21 24.78 -18.32
N PRO A 69 -5.25 25.01 -19.23
CA PRO A 69 -4.37 23.96 -19.73
C PRO A 69 -3.61 23.27 -18.57
N LEU A 70 -3.56 21.95 -18.66
CA LEU A 70 -3.00 21.04 -17.66
C LEU A 70 -1.55 21.41 -17.30
N LYS A 71 -1.28 21.72 -16.03
CA LYS A 71 0.11 21.78 -15.55
C LYS A 71 0.69 20.36 -15.51
N PRO A 72 1.91 20.12 -16.03
CA PRO A 72 2.55 18.81 -15.96
C PRO A 72 2.73 18.37 -14.49
N ILE A 73 2.55 17.06 -14.23
CA ILE A 73 2.81 16.44 -12.92
C ILE A 73 4.29 16.63 -12.59
N LEU A 74 4.60 17.60 -11.72
CA LEU A 74 5.97 17.97 -11.37
C LEU A 74 6.50 17.05 -10.26
N VAL A 75 7.08 15.90 -10.61
CA VAL A 75 7.88 15.13 -9.64
C VAL A 75 9.19 15.88 -9.40
N ARG A 76 9.24 16.72 -8.35
CA ARG A 76 10.52 17.28 -7.87
C ARG A 76 11.33 16.15 -7.25
N ARG A 77 12.28 15.60 -8.01
CA ARG A 77 13.41 14.84 -7.47
C ARG A 77 14.31 15.87 -6.78
N PHE A 78 14.22 15.99 -5.46
CA PHE A 78 15.25 16.72 -4.71
C PHE A 78 16.49 15.82 -4.66
N VAL A 79 17.44 16.08 -5.56
CA VAL A 79 18.83 15.66 -5.39
C VAL A 79 19.46 16.75 -4.52
N PHE A 80 19.73 16.43 -3.24
CA PHE A 80 20.53 17.34 -2.41
C PHE A 80 21.95 17.39 -2.96
N GLY A 81 22.50 18.62 -3.01
CA GLY A 81 23.76 18.95 -3.66
C GLY A 81 24.96 18.13 -3.16
N SER A 82 25.93 18.00 -4.06
CA SER A 82 27.20 17.31 -3.90
C SER A 82 28.01 17.85 -2.72
N ASN A 83 27.89 17.21 -1.56
CA ASN A 83 28.91 17.27 -0.50
C ASN A 83 29.30 15.85 -0.11
N LYS A 84 30.58 15.53 -0.30
CA LYS A 84 31.18 14.18 -0.29
C LYS A 84 31.26 13.49 1.09
N SER A 85 30.29 13.69 1.99
CA SER A 85 30.30 13.11 3.34
C SER A 85 28.98 12.45 3.80
N PHE A 86 28.12 12.01 2.88
CA PHE A 86 26.83 11.39 3.22
C PHE A 86 26.52 10.11 2.43
N TYR A 87 27.50 9.22 2.30
CA TYR A 87 27.22 7.84 1.90
C TYR A 87 26.80 7.07 3.15
N ASN A 88 25.48 6.99 3.45
CA ASN A 88 24.84 5.87 4.18
C ASN A 88 23.33 5.96 4.49
N GLN A 89 22.50 6.82 3.87
CA GLN A 89 21.04 6.74 4.08
C GLN A 89 20.21 6.95 2.82
N ILE A 90 19.33 5.99 2.54
CA ILE A 90 18.39 5.98 1.42
C ILE A 90 17.46 7.21 1.47
N THR A 91 17.46 7.90 0.33
CA THR A 91 16.73 9.08 -0.12
C THR A 91 15.27 9.13 0.33
N LEU A 92 14.83 10.28 0.84
CA LEU A 92 13.41 10.61 1.02
C LEU A 92 12.71 10.56 -0.34
N ILE A 93 11.74 9.67 -0.50
CA ILE A 93 10.88 9.59 -1.69
C ILE A 93 9.56 10.28 -1.37
N ARG A 94 9.21 11.31 -2.16
CA ARG A 94 7.94 12.02 -2.07
C ARG A 94 7.15 11.78 -3.35
N LEU A 95 5.98 11.15 -3.24
CA LEU A 95 5.11 10.86 -4.39
C LEU A 95 3.77 11.56 -4.20
N HIS A 96 3.34 12.33 -5.20
CA HIS A 96 2.06 13.02 -5.20
C HIS A 96 1.35 12.85 -6.55
N ALA A 97 0.02 12.77 -6.53
CA ALA A 97 -0.81 12.71 -7.72
C ALA A 97 -2.02 13.66 -7.61
N LEU A 98 -2.38 14.30 -8.72
CA LEU A 98 -3.60 15.08 -8.90
C LEU A 98 -4.62 14.26 -9.71
N MET A 99 -5.91 14.42 -9.41
CA MET A 99 -6.96 13.47 -9.77
C MET A 99 -7.16 13.27 -11.30
N TYR A 100 -6.96 12.02 -11.74
CA TYR A 100 -7.60 11.36 -12.90
C TYR A 100 -8.02 9.94 -12.45
N LEU A 101 -9.17 9.39 -12.90
CA LEU A 101 -9.53 8.04 -12.46
C LEU A 101 -8.43 7.03 -12.84
N ARG A 102 -8.02 6.24 -11.85
CA ARG A 102 -6.91 5.25 -11.89
C ARG A 102 -5.51 5.86 -12.05
N THR A 103 -5.24 6.96 -11.36
CA THR A 103 -3.86 7.44 -11.20
C THR A 103 -3.12 6.63 -10.14
N TYR A 104 -1.94 6.12 -10.49
CA TYR A 104 -0.98 5.60 -9.51
C TYR A 104 0.42 6.09 -9.80
N ILE A 105 1.17 6.31 -8.72
CA ILE A 105 2.60 6.53 -8.72
C ILE A 105 3.15 5.67 -7.59
N PHE A 106 3.78 4.56 -7.96
CA PHE A 106 4.36 3.60 -7.02
C PHE A 106 5.86 3.50 -7.26
N THR A 107 6.63 3.42 -6.19
CA THR A 107 7.96 2.82 -6.22
C THR A 107 7.80 1.31 -6.14
N VAL A 108 8.18 0.61 -7.21
CA VAL A 108 8.34 -0.84 -7.27
C VAL A 108 9.76 -1.17 -6.83
N ILE A 109 9.90 -2.10 -5.89
CA ILE A 109 11.21 -2.54 -5.42
C ILE A 109 11.60 -3.80 -6.19
N ARG A 110 12.45 -3.64 -7.21
CA ARG A 110 12.88 -4.71 -8.12
C ARG A 110 14.10 -5.47 -7.61
N GLY A 111 14.35 -6.63 -8.22
CA GLY A 111 15.52 -7.46 -7.96
C GLY A 111 15.41 -8.29 -6.68
N ASN A 112 14.21 -8.34 -6.10
CA ASN A 112 13.87 -9.12 -4.92
C ASN A 112 12.45 -9.69 -5.08
N ASP A 113 12.10 -10.04 -6.31
CA ASP A 113 10.86 -10.73 -6.61
C ASP A 113 10.98 -12.16 -6.08
N TYR A 114 9.90 -12.70 -5.52
CA TYR A 114 9.97 -13.96 -4.77
C TYR A 114 8.72 -14.81 -4.94
N SER A 115 8.89 -16.13 -4.94
CA SER A 115 7.81 -17.11 -5.03
C SER A 115 7.81 -18.12 -3.86
N SER A 116 8.72 -17.95 -2.90
CA SER A 116 8.91 -18.84 -1.75
C SER A 116 9.61 -18.11 -0.60
N GLY A 117 9.50 -18.66 0.60
CA GLY A 117 10.10 -18.19 1.84
C GLY A 117 9.34 -17.05 2.51
N VAL A 118 9.93 -16.53 3.58
CA VAL A 118 9.38 -15.42 4.35
C VAL A 118 10.11 -14.12 4.03
N TRP A 119 9.40 -13.15 3.50
CA TRP A 119 9.93 -11.87 3.04
C TRP A 119 9.33 -10.71 3.80
N GLN A 120 10.08 -9.64 3.94
CA GLN A 120 9.68 -8.47 4.70
C GLN A 120 10.01 -7.17 3.97
N PHE A 121 9.04 -6.28 3.89
CA PHE A 121 9.27 -4.87 3.59
C PHE A 121 9.38 -4.08 4.89
N GLU A 122 10.40 -3.22 5.01
CA GLU A 122 10.55 -2.27 6.11
C GLU A 122 10.77 -0.86 5.56
N ALA A 123 10.06 0.14 6.09
CA ALA A 123 10.32 1.55 5.80
C ALA A 123 9.71 2.47 6.86
N TYR A 124 10.12 3.74 6.85
CA TYR A 124 9.35 4.81 7.51
C TYR A 124 8.42 5.46 6.48
N GLY A 125 7.11 5.44 6.77
CA GLY A 125 6.07 6.08 5.98
C GLY A 125 5.56 7.38 6.62
N TYR A 126 5.06 8.30 5.80
CA TYR A 126 4.35 9.51 6.22
C TYR A 126 3.22 9.81 5.24
N VAL A 127 2.04 10.15 5.77
CA VAL A 127 0.87 10.55 4.99
C VAL A 127 0.42 11.93 5.47
N PRO A 128 0.36 12.96 4.61
CA PRO A 128 -0.18 14.26 4.99
C PRO A 128 -1.70 14.20 5.15
N ASP A 129 -2.22 15.15 5.92
CA ASP A 129 -3.65 15.35 6.06
C ASP A 129 -4.34 15.57 4.69
N GLY A 130 -5.61 15.19 4.60
CA GLY A 130 -6.40 15.26 3.36
C GLY A 130 -6.14 14.15 2.33
N THR A 131 -5.18 13.23 2.56
CA THR A 131 -4.93 12.09 1.67
C THR A 131 -5.84 10.90 2.01
N SER A 132 -6.91 10.68 1.23
CA SER A 132 -7.91 9.62 1.46
C SER A 132 -8.20 8.80 0.19
N GLY A 133 -8.78 7.62 0.36
CA GLY A 133 -9.14 6.72 -0.73
C GLY A 133 -7.94 6.26 -1.56
N VAL A 134 -6.80 6.02 -0.89
CA VAL A 134 -5.53 5.71 -1.56
C VAL A 134 -4.90 4.46 -0.98
N CYS A 135 -4.32 3.61 -1.82
CA CYS A 135 -3.43 2.54 -1.41
C CYS A 135 -1.99 3.07 -1.33
N ILE A 136 -1.34 2.87 -0.18
CA ILE A 136 0.02 3.39 0.06
C ILE A 136 1.11 2.31 0.05
N MET A 137 0.73 1.04 0.25
CA MET A 137 1.64 -0.10 0.21
C MET A 137 0.92 -1.32 -0.36
N GLN A 138 1.61 -2.09 -1.20
CA GLN A 138 1.13 -3.36 -1.72
C GLN A 138 2.17 -4.47 -1.58
N VAL A 139 1.69 -5.69 -1.31
CA VAL A 139 2.33 -6.92 -1.80
C VAL A 139 1.59 -7.31 -3.07
N PHE A 140 2.25 -7.14 -4.21
CA PHE A 140 1.71 -7.49 -5.51
C PHE A 140 2.05 -8.95 -5.86
N GLY A 141 1.25 -9.59 -6.69
CA GLY A 141 1.32 -11.03 -6.95
C GLY A 141 0.28 -11.74 -6.10
N SER A 142 -0.64 -12.46 -6.76
CA SER A 142 -1.67 -13.33 -6.19
C SER A 142 -2.28 -14.13 -7.34
N SER A 143 -2.89 -15.27 -7.05
CA SER A 143 -3.62 -16.04 -8.05
C SER A 143 -4.96 -15.40 -8.42
N PRO A 144 -5.41 -15.55 -9.68
CA PRO A 144 -6.72 -15.04 -10.13
C PRO A 144 -7.86 -15.46 -9.19
N PRO A 145 -8.88 -14.60 -8.96
CA PRO A 145 -9.14 -13.32 -9.64
C PRO A 145 -8.43 -12.10 -9.01
N GLN A 146 -7.59 -12.30 -8.00
CA GLN A 146 -6.96 -11.21 -7.26
C GLN A 146 -5.53 -10.98 -7.74
N ALA A 147 -5.15 -9.71 -7.97
CA ALA A 147 -3.79 -9.37 -8.44
C ALA A 147 -2.81 -9.06 -7.30
N THR A 148 -3.30 -8.93 -6.06
CA THR A 148 -2.53 -8.46 -4.90
C THR A 148 -2.80 -9.34 -3.71
N THR A 149 -1.74 -9.72 -3.01
CA THR A 149 -1.80 -10.42 -1.71
C THR A 149 -2.20 -9.49 -0.57
N LEU A 150 -1.72 -8.24 -0.59
CA LEU A 150 -1.99 -7.26 0.46
C LEU A 150 -2.05 -5.84 -0.11
N MET A 151 -2.98 -5.04 0.42
CA MET A 151 -3.02 -3.60 0.22
C MET A 151 -3.27 -2.89 1.56
N LEU A 152 -2.42 -1.92 1.89
CA LEU A 152 -2.70 -0.96 2.95
C LEU A 152 -3.29 0.30 2.33
N ARG A 153 -4.48 0.68 2.78
CA ARG A 153 -5.22 1.83 2.25
C ARG A 153 -5.51 2.84 3.33
N VAL A 154 -5.48 4.11 2.96
CA VAL A 154 -5.81 5.22 3.86
C VAL A 154 -7.19 5.75 3.50
N TYR A 155 -8.07 5.81 4.49
CA TYR A 155 -9.40 6.41 4.41
C TYR A 155 -9.57 7.33 5.60
N ASN A 156 -9.70 8.63 5.33
CA ASN A 156 -9.94 9.67 6.34
C ASN A 156 -9.06 9.53 7.60
N GLY A 157 -7.75 9.40 7.41
CA GLY A 157 -6.76 9.32 8.49
C GLY A 157 -6.63 7.93 9.10
N THR A 158 -7.41 6.95 8.65
CA THR A 158 -7.34 5.57 9.11
C THR A 158 -6.59 4.71 8.10
N LEU A 159 -5.59 3.97 8.56
CA LEU A 159 -4.92 2.94 7.79
C LEU A 159 -5.66 1.62 7.97
N SER A 160 -6.08 1.01 6.87
CA SER A 160 -6.85 -0.23 6.84
C SER A 160 -6.21 -1.26 5.93
N TYR A 161 -6.46 -2.54 6.22
CA TYR A 161 -6.21 -3.63 5.30
C TYR A 161 -7.33 -3.64 4.25
N TYR A 162 -7.02 -3.35 2.99
CA TYR A 162 -8.04 -3.03 1.98
C TYR A 162 -9.03 -1.98 2.51
N ARG A 163 -10.34 -2.28 2.60
CA ARG A 163 -11.33 -1.40 3.24
C ARG A 163 -11.51 -1.70 4.74
N ALA A 164 -11.26 -2.95 5.15
CA ALA A 164 -11.40 -3.42 6.51
C ALA A 164 -10.62 -4.75 6.70
N PRO A 165 -10.15 -5.05 7.92
CA PRO A 165 -10.29 -4.25 9.14
C PRO A 165 -9.34 -3.05 9.21
N VAL A 166 -9.54 -2.21 10.24
CA VAL A 166 -8.64 -1.11 10.59
C VAL A 166 -7.33 -1.68 11.14
N VAL A 167 -6.20 -1.19 10.63
CA VAL A 167 -4.86 -1.50 11.15
C VAL A 167 -4.48 -0.48 12.21
N VAL A 168 -4.61 0.81 11.90
CA VAL A 168 -4.37 1.90 12.87
C VAL A 168 -5.13 3.16 12.49
N PRO A 169 -5.81 3.84 13.44
CA PRO A 169 -6.40 5.15 13.21
C PRO A 169 -5.35 6.27 13.30
N LYS A 170 -5.70 7.48 12.86
CA LYS A 170 -4.90 8.72 13.02
C LYS A 170 -3.45 8.59 12.50
N ILE A 171 -3.30 8.14 11.25
CA ILE A 171 -1.99 7.94 10.61
C ILE A 171 -1.38 9.22 10.02
N TYR A 172 -2.17 10.30 9.91
CA TYR A 172 -1.72 11.54 9.29
C TYR A 172 -0.66 12.28 10.11
N GLY A 173 0.12 13.11 9.42
CA GLY A 173 0.96 14.14 10.04
C GLY A 173 2.15 13.61 10.83
N ARG A 174 2.39 12.29 10.81
CA ARG A 174 3.48 11.65 11.55
C ARG A 174 4.25 10.65 10.70
N TRP A 175 5.51 10.46 11.06
CA TRP A 175 6.28 9.31 10.58
C TRP A 175 5.85 8.07 11.37
N PHE A 176 5.73 6.93 10.68
CA PHE A 176 5.48 5.63 11.28
C PHE A 176 6.44 4.60 10.70
N LYS A 177 6.95 3.69 11.53
CA LYS A 177 7.70 2.53 11.04
C LYS A 177 6.72 1.47 10.59
N LEU A 178 6.82 1.05 9.34
CA LEU A 178 6.01 -0.02 8.75
C LEU A 178 6.89 -1.23 8.51
N ASN A 179 6.45 -2.38 9.00
CA ASN A 179 6.95 -3.68 8.57
C ASN A 179 5.78 -4.50 8.01
N VAL A 180 5.94 -5.04 6.81
CA VAL A 180 4.99 -5.98 6.20
C VAL A 180 5.72 -7.27 5.93
N VAL A 181 5.31 -8.35 6.60
CA VAL A 181 5.86 -9.69 6.41
C VAL A 181 4.89 -10.49 5.56
N HIS A 182 5.42 -11.23 4.58
CA HIS A 182 4.70 -12.20 3.79
C HIS A 182 5.41 -13.55 3.89
N ASP A 183 4.73 -14.53 4.49
CA ASP A 183 5.12 -15.92 4.60
C ASP A 183 4.36 -16.70 3.51
N VAL A 184 5.06 -17.03 2.42
CA VAL A 184 4.44 -17.61 1.22
C VAL A 184 3.92 -19.03 1.52
N GLU A 185 4.78 -19.89 2.08
CA GLU A 185 4.41 -21.27 2.41
C GLU A 185 3.38 -21.32 3.56
N GLY A 186 3.56 -20.47 4.57
CA GLY A 186 2.63 -20.33 5.68
C GLY A 186 1.33 -19.59 5.30
N ARG A 187 1.22 -19.08 4.06
CA ARG A 187 0.09 -18.31 3.53
C ARG A 187 -0.38 -17.25 4.50
N ARG A 188 0.55 -16.45 5.02
CA ARG A 188 0.28 -15.49 6.10
C ARG A 188 0.89 -14.14 5.78
N VAL A 189 0.15 -13.09 6.11
CA VAL A 189 0.65 -11.71 6.10
C VAL A 189 0.55 -11.11 7.49
N GLU A 190 1.58 -10.38 7.87
CA GLU A 190 1.63 -9.65 9.14
C GLU A 190 1.99 -8.19 8.86
N VAL A 191 1.34 -7.27 9.56
CA VAL A 191 1.57 -5.83 9.46
C VAL A 191 1.87 -5.29 10.84
N TYR A 192 3.06 -4.72 10.98
CA TYR A 192 3.50 -4.05 12.19
C TYR A 192 3.56 -2.55 11.94
N ILE A 193 3.05 -1.78 12.91
CA ILE A 193 3.18 -0.32 12.94
C ILE A 193 3.92 0.03 14.22
N ASP A 194 5.03 0.74 14.08
CA ASP A 194 5.87 1.20 15.18
C ASP A 194 6.32 0.04 16.10
N GLY A 195 6.64 -1.11 15.50
CA GLY A 195 7.10 -2.32 16.20
C GLY A 195 5.99 -3.15 16.85
N VAL A 196 4.73 -2.77 16.71
CA VAL A 196 3.58 -3.49 17.28
C VAL A 196 2.81 -4.19 16.18
N LEU A 197 2.54 -5.49 16.34
CA LEU A 197 1.68 -6.25 15.42
C LEU A 197 0.26 -5.65 15.46
N LYS A 198 -0.22 -5.16 14.32
CA LYS A 198 -1.54 -4.54 14.18
C LYS A 198 -2.52 -5.37 13.37
N TYR A 199 -2.01 -6.22 12.49
CA TYR A 199 -2.83 -7.08 11.66
C TYR A 199 -2.09 -8.35 11.30
N GLU A 200 -2.78 -9.47 11.41
CA GLU A 200 -2.35 -10.79 10.97
C GLU A 200 -3.54 -11.45 10.28
N ALA A 201 -3.31 -12.02 9.11
CA ALA A 201 -4.32 -12.83 8.44
C ALA A 201 -3.67 -13.83 7.49
N ALA A 202 -4.47 -14.79 7.06
CA ALA A 202 -4.13 -15.56 5.88
C ALA A 202 -3.89 -14.60 4.69
N SER A 203 -2.84 -14.85 3.92
CA SER A 203 -2.57 -14.15 2.67
C SER A 203 -3.78 -14.29 1.74
N ARG A 204 -4.11 -13.24 0.99
CA ARG A 204 -5.22 -13.33 0.04
C ARG A 204 -4.78 -14.13 -1.18
N GLY A 205 -5.35 -15.32 -1.31
CA GLY A 205 -5.29 -16.17 -2.47
C GLY A 205 -5.94 -17.50 -2.11
N ARG A 206 -7.13 -17.81 -2.63
CA ARG A 206 -7.64 -19.19 -2.58
C ARG A 206 -6.71 -20.00 -3.48
N GLY A 207 -5.74 -20.69 -2.88
CA GLY A 207 -4.71 -21.39 -3.63
C GLY A 207 -3.79 -20.42 -4.35
N GLU A 208 -2.89 -19.76 -3.60
CA GLU A 208 -1.65 -19.26 -4.20
C GLU A 208 -1.05 -20.42 -5.01
N ALA A 209 -1.20 -20.33 -6.33
CA ALA A 209 -0.66 -21.30 -7.25
C ALA A 209 0.85 -21.32 -7.05
N GLU A 210 1.39 -22.51 -6.89
CA GLU A 210 2.83 -22.72 -6.80
C GLU A 210 3.54 -21.96 -7.93
N GLY A 211 4.60 -21.23 -7.60
CA GLY A 211 5.32 -20.39 -8.56
C GLY A 211 4.74 -19.00 -8.81
N THR A 212 3.70 -18.56 -8.09
CA THR A 212 3.28 -17.15 -8.14
C THR A 212 4.41 -16.24 -7.64
N SER A 213 4.83 -15.28 -8.47
CA SER A 213 5.86 -14.31 -8.09
C SER A 213 5.26 -13.06 -7.44
N HIS A 214 5.89 -12.62 -6.36
CA HIS A 214 5.48 -11.51 -5.51
C HIS A 214 6.56 -10.43 -5.44
N TYR A 215 6.14 -9.19 -5.22
CA TYR A 215 7.05 -8.08 -4.98
C TYR A 215 6.36 -6.93 -4.22
N PHE A 216 7.18 -6.10 -3.57
CA PHE A 216 6.69 -4.98 -2.76
C PHE A 216 6.56 -3.69 -3.56
N LYS A 217 5.53 -2.90 -3.22
CA LYS A 217 5.32 -1.55 -3.79
C LYS A 217 4.95 -0.58 -2.67
N CYS A 218 5.43 0.66 -2.74
CA CYS A 218 5.00 1.76 -1.86
C CYS A 218 4.83 3.08 -2.64
N GLY A 219 3.85 3.90 -2.26
CA GLY A 219 3.55 5.13 -2.99
C GLY A 219 2.10 5.57 -2.87
N VAL A 220 1.49 5.99 -3.97
CA VAL A 220 0.08 6.39 -4.01
C VAL A 220 -0.62 5.71 -5.17
N TYR A 221 -1.74 5.06 -4.88
CA TYR A 221 -2.62 4.50 -5.89
C TYR A 221 -4.07 4.75 -5.54
N ALA A 222 -4.71 5.60 -6.33
CA ALA A 222 -6.12 5.94 -6.18
C ALA A 222 -6.99 4.69 -6.15
N GLN A 223 -7.79 4.59 -5.09
CA GLN A 223 -8.85 3.61 -4.93
C GLN A 223 -10.20 4.31 -5.10
N ASN A 224 -11.26 3.67 -4.65
CA ASN A 224 -12.54 4.34 -4.47
C ASN A 224 -12.41 5.50 -3.47
N ASP A 225 -13.21 6.54 -3.67
CA ASP A 225 -13.37 7.65 -2.72
C ASP A 225 -12.05 8.43 -2.51
N ALA A 226 -11.22 8.47 -3.56
CA ALA A 226 -9.92 9.12 -3.55
C ALA A 226 -10.03 10.64 -3.42
N SER A 227 -9.18 11.23 -2.57
CA SER A 227 -9.04 12.68 -2.46
C SER A 227 -8.42 13.29 -3.72
N TYR A 228 -8.68 14.58 -3.95
CA TYR A 228 -8.13 15.30 -5.10
C TYR A 228 -6.60 15.34 -5.11
N TYR A 229 -6.01 15.51 -3.92
CA TYR A 229 -4.58 15.44 -3.68
C TYR A 229 -4.26 14.19 -2.87
N MET A 230 -3.35 13.37 -3.36
CA MET A 230 -2.85 12.19 -2.67
C MET A 230 -1.34 12.27 -2.58
N GLU A 231 -0.79 12.12 -1.39
CA GLU A 231 0.65 12.09 -1.18
C GLU A 231 1.05 11.01 -0.18
N SER A 232 2.18 10.35 -0.43
CA SER A 232 2.89 9.58 0.59
C SER A 232 4.39 9.81 0.50
N ARG A 233 5.07 9.73 1.64
CA ARG A 233 6.52 9.87 1.74
C ARG A 233 7.14 8.65 2.38
N TRP A 234 8.30 8.25 1.87
CA TRP A 234 8.99 7.03 2.29
C TRP A 234 10.48 7.29 2.46
N LYS A 235 11.10 6.70 3.49
CA LYS A 235 12.56 6.73 3.70
C LYS A 235 13.04 5.45 4.35
N LYS A 236 14.34 5.17 4.22
CA LYS A 236 15.01 3.97 4.78
C LYS A 236 14.28 2.67 4.36
N ILE A 237 13.93 2.57 3.07
CA ILE A 237 13.28 1.39 2.51
C ILE A 237 14.27 0.22 2.52
N ARG A 238 13.83 -0.92 3.03
CA ARG A 238 14.55 -2.19 3.05
C ARG A 238 13.62 -3.33 2.65
N VAL A 239 14.21 -4.31 1.98
CA VAL A 239 13.60 -5.63 1.79
C VAL A 239 14.48 -6.63 2.52
N LEU A 240 13.87 -7.54 3.27
CA LEU A 240 14.58 -8.54 4.03
C LEU A 240 13.99 -9.92 3.72
N LYS A 241 14.83 -10.95 3.82
CA LYS A 241 14.46 -12.36 3.68
C LYS A 241 14.81 -13.09 4.95
N LYS A 242 13.91 -13.92 5.47
CA LYS A 242 14.17 -14.73 6.65
C LYS A 242 15.16 -15.85 6.31
N CYS A 243 16.17 -16.05 7.16
CA CYS A 243 16.98 -17.26 7.11
C CYS A 243 16.08 -18.46 7.39
N GLN A 244 16.25 -19.51 6.60
CA GLN A 244 15.71 -20.82 6.96
C GLN A 244 16.51 -21.39 8.14
#